data_AF-A0A851DAS5-F1
#
_entry.id   AF-A0A851DAS5-F1
#
_cell.length_a   1.000
_cell.length_b   1.000
_cell.length_c   1.000
_cell.angle_alpha   90.00
_cell.angle_beta   90.00
_cell.angle_gamma   90.00
#
_symmetry.space_group_name_H-M   'P 1'
#
loop_
_entity.id
_entity.type
_entity.pdbx_description
1 polymer ?
#
loop_
_entity_poly.entity_id
_entity_poly.type
_entity_poly.pdbx_seq_one_letter_code
_entity_poly.pdbx_strand_id
1 'polypeptide(L)'
;TSSYALPDFPYDVKCILAEKKCPDHSMRIRIIEFLQADMTKYLEGSLYPNSQQYNIVVSALLQAYPFLDEDGNGFLLWKRALKDRFKYVRRPIEDDEQVLRNKCKFGHRRGQTRKSSFAENKPGDIQVQVEEEPVHLEGSAMDVHIKWLKQEYMKTQRNWKEVDNRMNVTIEIRRKMISDKAPLKDILRLFPFLRCPYQLFREFQLLTHMDIYKKTVEILEIYSENILSLYVVRNNPINIMLQENLKRHTEEDILK
;
A
#
# COMPACT_ATOMS: atom_id res chain seq x y z
N THR A 1 23.41 12.61 21.96
CA THR A 1 22.30 11.74 21.51
C THR A 1 21.04 12.25 22.17
N SER A 2 20.20 13.00 21.44
CA SER A 2 18.92 13.45 21.99
C SER A 2 18.03 12.23 22.19
N SER A 3 17.67 11.91 23.43
CA SER A 3 16.75 10.82 23.74
C SER A 3 15.33 11.28 23.40
N TYR A 4 14.70 10.60 22.44
CA TYR A 4 13.29 10.83 22.15
C TYR A 4 12.42 10.22 23.25
N ALA A 5 11.56 11.04 23.85
CA ALA A 5 10.54 10.59 24.79
C ALA A 5 9.23 10.36 24.03
N LEU A 6 8.50 9.30 24.38
CA LEU A 6 7.21 9.03 23.76
C LEU A 6 6.18 10.12 24.12
N PRO A 7 5.24 10.42 23.20
CA PRO A 7 4.18 11.35 23.49
C PRO A 7 3.25 10.84 24.58
N ASP A 8 2.56 11.78 25.22
CA ASP A 8 1.40 11.46 26.03
C ASP A 8 0.26 10.97 25.13
N PHE A 9 0.12 9.64 25.07
CA PHE A 9 -0.97 9.00 24.33
C PHE A 9 -2.35 9.36 24.93
N PRO A 10 -3.41 9.37 24.11
CA PRO A 10 -4.77 9.57 24.61
C PRO A 10 -5.19 8.40 25.51
N TYR A 11 -6.20 8.64 26.36
CA TYR A 11 -6.61 7.69 27.40
C TYR A 11 -6.92 6.29 26.85
N ASP A 12 -7.61 6.18 25.73
CA ASP A 12 -7.98 4.91 25.11
C ASP A 12 -6.76 4.09 24.67
N VAL A 13 -5.75 4.75 24.11
CA VAL A 13 -4.46 4.12 23.76
C VAL A 13 -3.72 3.72 25.04
N LYS A 14 -3.70 4.58 26.06
CA LYS A 14 -3.08 4.28 27.37
C LYS A 14 -3.69 3.05 28.03
N CYS A 15 -5.02 2.90 28.01
CA CYS A 15 -5.70 1.73 28.55
C CYS A 15 -5.23 0.43 27.88
N ILE A 16 -5.19 0.39 26.54
CA ILE A 16 -4.77 -0.81 25.81
C ILE A 16 -3.29 -1.13 26.05
N LEU A 17 -2.45 -0.10 26.07
CA LEU A 17 -1.03 -0.26 26.35
C LEU A 17 -0.78 -0.76 27.79
N ALA A 18 -1.59 -0.32 28.75
CA ALA A 18 -1.54 -0.80 30.14
C ALA A 18 -2.03 -2.24 30.28
N GLU A 19 -3.06 -2.63 29.52
CA GLU A 19 -3.59 -3.99 29.48
C GLU A 19 -2.67 -4.98 28.77
N LYS A 20 -1.60 -4.51 28.09
CA LYS A 20 -0.65 -5.33 27.31
C LYS A 20 -1.33 -6.22 26.26
N LYS A 21 -2.50 -5.80 25.75
CA LYS A 21 -3.19 -6.51 24.67
C LYS A 21 -2.62 -6.09 23.33
N CYS A 22 -2.44 -7.06 22.42
CA CYS A 22 -2.04 -6.76 21.06
C CYS A 22 -3.08 -5.82 20.41
N PRO A 23 -2.68 -4.61 19.97
CA PRO A 23 -3.62 -3.64 19.43
C PRO A 23 -4.23 -4.15 18.13
N ASP A 24 -5.53 -3.92 17.93
CA ASP A 24 -6.18 -4.20 16.65
C ASP A 24 -5.72 -3.24 15.54
N HIS A 25 -6.27 -3.37 14.33
CA HIS A 25 -5.88 -2.51 13.22
C HIS A 25 -6.16 -1.02 13.47
N SER A 26 -7.30 -0.70 14.07
CA SER A 26 -7.72 0.68 14.36
C SER A 26 -6.79 1.33 15.39
N MET A 27 -6.46 0.59 16.45
CA MET A 27 -5.59 1.07 17.52
C MET A 27 -4.14 1.23 17.04
N ARG A 28 -3.65 0.33 16.19
CA ARG A 28 -2.34 0.49 15.53
C ARG A 28 -2.27 1.77 14.70
N ILE A 29 -3.32 2.07 13.93
CA ILE A 29 -3.41 3.33 13.17
C ILE A 29 -3.30 4.50 14.15
N ARG A 30 -4.13 4.52 15.20
CA ARG A 30 -4.18 5.61 16.18
C ARG A 30 -2.82 5.87 16.84
N ILE A 31 -2.13 4.83 17.30
CA ILE A 31 -0.76 4.94 17.85
C ILE A 31 0.18 5.61 16.83
N ILE A 32 0.13 5.19 15.57
CA ILE A 32 0.94 5.78 14.49
C ILE A 32 0.58 7.25 14.22
N GLU A 33 -0.70 7.65 14.32
CA GLU A 33 -1.09 9.06 14.15
C GLU A 33 -0.47 9.93 15.23
N PHE A 34 -0.53 9.49 16.49
CA PHE A 34 0.05 10.22 17.62
C PHE A 34 1.57 10.28 17.53
N LEU A 35 2.23 9.17 17.18
CA LEU A 35 3.67 9.16 16.96
C LEU A 35 4.08 10.08 15.81
N GLN A 36 3.33 10.12 14.71
CA GLN A 36 3.65 11.03 13.61
C GLN A 36 3.48 12.49 14.01
N ALA A 37 2.39 12.84 14.69
CA ALA A 37 2.14 14.21 15.13
C ALA A 37 3.23 14.69 16.09
N ASP A 38 3.61 13.83 17.05
CA ASP A 38 4.67 14.13 18.01
C ASP A 38 6.06 14.19 17.36
N MET A 39 6.39 13.23 16.51
CA MET A 39 7.64 13.24 15.74
C MET A 39 7.74 14.49 14.87
N THR A 40 6.64 14.99 14.33
CA THR A 40 6.63 16.24 13.56
C THR A 40 6.98 17.44 14.45
N LYS A 41 6.50 17.48 15.70
CA LYS A 41 6.89 18.50 16.70
C LYS A 41 8.37 18.38 17.06
N TYR A 42 8.84 17.16 17.32
CA TYR A 42 10.24 16.85 17.60
C TYR A 42 11.19 17.28 16.47
N LEU A 43 10.70 17.28 15.23
CA LEU A 43 11.44 17.71 14.03
C LEU A 43 11.15 19.15 13.61
N GLU A 44 10.67 20.00 14.52
CA GLU A 44 10.41 21.42 14.28
C GLU A 44 9.47 21.66 13.08
N GLY A 45 8.47 20.79 12.93
CA GLY A 45 7.48 20.86 11.86
C GLY A 45 7.88 20.09 10.59
N SER A 46 9.08 19.50 10.52
CA SER A 46 9.50 18.82 9.30
C SER A 46 8.72 17.52 9.04
N LEU A 47 8.26 17.37 7.80
CA LEU A 47 7.58 16.17 7.30
C LEU A 47 8.52 15.17 6.60
N TYR A 48 9.83 15.38 6.67
CA TYR A 48 10.84 14.54 6.03
C TYR A 48 11.83 13.93 7.03
N PRO A 49 11.37 13.04 7.94
CA PRO A 49 12.30 12.33 8.81
C PRO A 49 13.29 11.46 8.02
N ASN A 50 14.51 11.38 8.52
CA ASN A 50 15.54 10.47 8.01
C ASN A 50 15.40 9.06 8.65
N SER A 51 16.15 8.09 8.11
CA SER A 51 16.06 6.69 8.57
C SER A 51 16.40 6.52 10.06
N GLN A 52 17.35 7.29 10.59
CA GLN A 52 17.75 7.22 12.00
C GLN A 52 16.67 7.79 12.92
N GLN A 53 16.01 8.88 12.53
CA GLN A 53 14.91 9.45 13.30
C GLN A 53 13.74 8.47 13.42
N TYR A 54 13.40 7.77 12.33
CA TYR A 54 12.42 6.68 12.41
C TYR A 54 12.86 5.56 13.36
N ASN A 55 14.14 5.16 13.31
CA ASN A 55 14.66 4.14 14.20
C ASN A 55 14.55 4.54 15.67
N ILE A 56 14.90 5.79 16.01
CA ILE A 56 14.86 6.30 17.38
C ILE A 56 13.43 6.25 17.94
N VAL A 57 12.44 6.77 17.18
CA VAL A 57 11.04 6.81 17.62
C VAL A 57 10.45 5.41 17.80
N VAL A 58 10.70 4.51 16.84
CA VAL A 58 10.20 3.14 16.91
C VAL A 58 10.90 2.35 18.01
N SER A 59 12.20 2.56 18.23
CA SER A 59 12.92 1.92 19.33
C SER A 59 12.38 2.38 20.68
N ALA A 60 12.08 3.67 20.84
CA ALA A 60 11.46 4.17 22.07
C ALA A 60 10.08 3.53 22.31
N LEU A 61 9.27 3.36 21.27
CA LEU A 61 7.96 2.68 21.36
C LEU A 61 8.12 1.25 21.85
N LEU A 62 9.00 0.46 21.21
CA LEU A 62 9.19 -0.94 21.55
C LEU A 62 9.92 -1.15 22.87
N GLN A 63 10.78 -0.21 23.27
CA GLN A 63 11.42 -0.23 24.59
C GLN A 63 10.40 0.02 25.71
N ALA A 64 9.44 0.93 25.51
CA ALA A 64 8.37 1.19 26.48
C ALA A 64 7.32 0.07 26.48
N TYR A 65 7.05 -0.53 25.32
CA TYR A 65 6.02 -1.55 25.13
C TYR A 65 6.55 -2.78 24.37
N PRO A 66 7.35 -3.66 25.01
CA PRO A 66 7.98 -4.80 24.34
C PRO A 66 6.99 -5.82 23.74
N PHE A 67 5.78 -5.92 24.29
CA PHE A 67 4.72 -6.80 23.77
C PHE A 67 4.25 -6.41 22.35
N LEU A 68 4.59 -5.21 21.86
CA LEU A 68 4.33 -4.81 20.48
C LEU A 68 5.27 -5.47 19.46
N ASP A 69 6.25 -6.26 19.93
CA ASP A 69 7.23 -7.01 19.14
C ASP A 69 7.22 -8.52 19.46
N GLU A 70 6.06 -9.09 19.82
CA GLU A 70 5.93 -10.51 20.18
C GLU A 70 6.51 -11.47 19.13
N ASP A 71 6.36 -11.17 17.84
CA ASP A 71 6.84 -12.00 16.73
C ASP A 71 8.26 -11.63 16.23
N GLY A 72 8.96 -10.70 16.91
CA GLY A 72 10.29 -10.20 16.54
C GLY A 72 10.36 -9.37 15.25
N ASN A 73 9.20 -9.06 14.65
CA ASN A 73 9.08 -8.29 13.41
C ASN A 73 8.45 -6.90 13.61
N GLY A 74 8.08 -6.55 14.84
CA GLY A 74 7.43 -5.30 15.23
C GLY A 74 8.23 -4.09 14.76
N PHE A 75 9.56 -4.07 14.95
CA PHE A 75 10.38 -2.94 14.54
C PHE A 75 10.18 -2.54 13.07
N LEU A 76 10.19 -3.53 12.16
CA LEU A 76 10.02 -3.29 10.73
C LEU A 76 8.59 -2.86 10.39
N LEU A 77 7.59 -3.43 11.06
CA LEU A 77 6.17 -3.13 10.86
C LEU A 77 5.84 -1.70 11.31
N TRP A 78 6.21 -1.33 12.54
CA TRP A 78 5.98 0.00 13.10
C TRP A 78 6.75 1.07 12.33
N LYS A 79 8.01 0.80 11.96
CA LYS A 79 8.80 1.70 11.10
C LYS A 79 8.14 1.92 9.75
N ARG A 80 7.64 0.86 9.12
CA ARG A 80 6.93 0.98 7.84
C ARG A 80 5.65 1.79 7.97
N ALA A 81 4.81 1.47 8.95
CA ALA A 81 3.55 2.18 9.18
C ALA A 81 3.78 3.68 9.44
N LEU A 82 4.79 4.03 10.23
CA LEU A 82 5.15 5.43 10.49
C LEU A 82 5.64 6.14 9.23
N LYS A 83 6.49 5.50 8.42
CA LYS A 83 6.92 6.04 7.11
C LYS A 83 5.74 6.28 6.17
N ASP A 84 4.83 5.32 6.08
CA ASP A 84 3.63 5.42 5.26
C ASP A 84 2.72 6.56 5.74
N ARG A 85 2.58 6.76 7.05
CA ARG A 85 1.84 7.89 7.61
C ARG A 85 2.40 9.25 7.16
N PHE A 86 3.71 9.49 7.30
CA PHE A 86 4.35 10.72 6.81
C PHE A 86 4.19 10.91 5.30
N LYS A 87 4.19 9.83 4.52
CA LYS A 87 3.89 9.88 3.08
C LYS A 87 2.45 10.35 2.81
N TYR A 88 1.47 9.86 3.57
CA TYR A 88 0.07 10.26 3.39
C TYR A 88 -0.19 11.70 3.86
N VAL A 89 0.41 12.15 4.96
CA VAL A 89 0.31 13.53 5.44
C VAL A 89 0.84 14.53 4.40
N ARG A 90 1.93 14.20 3.69
CA ARG A 90 2.49 15.05 2.62
C ARG A 90 1.69 15.06 1.33
N ARG A 91 0.78 14.09 1.13
CA ARG A 91 0.06 13.94 -0.14
C ARG A 91 -0.83 15.16 -0.45
N PRO A 92 -1.73 15.61 0.45
CA PRO A 92 -2.62 16.74 0.19
C PRO A 92 -1.96 18.12 0.32
N ILE A 93 -0.74 18.24 0.86
CA ILE A 93 -0.08 19.52 1.11
C ILE A 93 0.49 20.09 -0.20
N GLU A 94 0.03 21.26 -0.63
CA GLU A 94 0.45 21.91 -1.89
C GLU A 94 1.18 23.24 -1.68
N ASP A 95 1.15 23.77 -0.46
CA ASP A 95 1.55 25.12 -0.08
C ASP A 95 2.79 25.17 0.84
N ASP A 96 3.18 24.05 1.46
CA ASP A 96 4.41 23.96 2.26
C ASP A 96 5.66 23.92 1.35
N GLU A 97 6.60 24.85 1.57
CA GLU A 97 7.81 24.96 0.75
C GLU A 97 8.71 23.72 0.83
N GLN A 98 8.83 23.07 2.00
CA GLN A 98 9.66 21.88 2.17
C GLN A 98 9.05 20.70 1.39
N VAL A 99 7.73 20.57 1.41
CA VAL A 99 6.98 19.59 0.63
C VAL A 99 7.07 19.89 -0.85
N LEU A 100 6.89 21.13 -1.29
CA LEU A 100 7.01 21.54 -2.69
C LEU A 100 8.41 21.25 -3.24
N ARG A 101 9.48 21.69 -2.57
CA ARG A 101 10.87 21.43 -2.97
C ARG A 101 11.11 19.93 -3.15
N ASN A 102 10.64 19.10 -2.21
CA ASN A 102 10.83 17.66 -2.26
C ASN A 102 9.90 16.96 -3.25
N LYS A 103 8.68 17.45 -3.49
CA LYS A 103 7.81 17.01 -4.60
C LYS A 103 8.44 17.35 -5.95
N CYS A 104 9.14 18.49 -6.09
CA CYS A 104 9.86 18.83 -7.31
C CYS A 104 11.13 17.98 -7.52
N LYS A 105 11.85 17.65 -6.44
CA LYS A 105 13.08 16.83 -6.47
C LYS A 105 12.82 15.33 -6.62
N PHE A 106 11.84 14.81 -5.88
CA PHE A 106 11.59 13.37 -5.72
C PHE A 106 10.17 12.95 -6.14
N GLY A 107 9.25 13.90 -6.28
CA GLY A 107 7.93 13.64 -6.84
C GLY A 107 8.00 13.48 -8.36
N HIS A 108 7.12 12.66 -8.89
CA HIS A 108 7.03 12.48 -10.34
C HIS A 108 6.36 13.69 -10.96
N ARG A 109 7.07 14.34 -11.90
CA ARG A 109 6.55 15.44 -12.69
C ARG A 109 5.44 14.93 -13.59
N ARG A 110 4.18 15.16 -13.21
CA ARG A 110 3.08 15.07 -14.18
C ARG A 110 3.20 16.25 -15.14
N GLY A 111 3.50 15.96 -16.41
CA GLY A 111 3.05 16.80 -17.54
C GLY A 111 3.63 18.20 -17.73
N GLN A 112 4.89 18.47 -17.36
CA GLN A 112 5.58 19.66 -17.87
C GLN A 112 6.61 19.27 -18.93
N THR A 113 6.25 19.52 -20.19
CA THR A 113 7.17 19.60 -21.32
C THR A 113 8.26 20.60 -20.95
N ARG A 114 9.50 20.13 -20.77
CA ARG A 114 10.65 21.03 -20.62
C ARG A 114 10.76 21.86 -21.90
N LYS A 115 10.55 23.17 -21.80
CA LYS A 115 11.21 24.10 -22.71
C LYS A 115 12.71 23.96 -22.44
N SER A 116 13.43 23.52 -23.46
CA SER A 116 14.88 23.43 -23.50
C SER A 116 15.48 24.83 -23.55
N SER A 117 16.41 25.10 -22.64
CA SER A 117 17.46 26.09 -22.87
C SER A 117 18.75 25.61 -22.21
N PHE A 118 19.70 25.24 -23.07
CA PHE A 118 21.16 25.30 -22.95
C PHE A 118 21.80 25.16 -21.55
N ALA A 119 22.64 24.13 -21.39
CA ALA A 119 24.08 24.28 -21.54
C ALA A 119 24.77 22.91 -21.35
N GLU A 120 25.70 22.61 -22.25
CA GLU A 120 26.66 21.51 -22.17
C GLU A 120 27.32 21.43 -20.79
N ASN A 121 27.53 20.20 -20.29
CA ASN A 121 28.77 19.79 -19.64
C ASN A 121 28.77 18.25 -19.53
N LYS A 122 29.83 17.63 -20.06
CA LYS A 122 30.12 16.19 -20.04
C LYS A 122 30.21 15.64 -18.61
N PRO A 123 30.05 14.33 -18.41
CA PRO A 123 30.77 13.63 -17.34
C PRO A 123 31.69 12.53 -17.91
N GLY A 124 32.92 12.52 -17.42
CA GLY A 124 33.89 11.45 -17.60
C GLY A 124 33.55 10.20 -16.79
N ASP A 125 34.26 9.12 -17.15
CA ASP A 125 34.23 7.78 -16.57
C ASP A 125 34.17 7.73 -15.04
N ILE A 126 33.51 6.69 -14.50
CA ILE A 126 34.16 5.59 -13.77
C ILE A 126 33.07 4.62 -13.23
N GLN A 127 33.22 3.36 -13.67
CA GLN A 127 32.84 2.06 -13.09
C GLN A 127 31.73 1.97 -12.02
N VAL A 128 30.70 1.19 -12.33
CA VAL A 128 29.94 0.44 -11.32
C VAL A 128 30.06 -1.05 -11.65
N GLN A 129 30.57 -1.78 -10.67
CA GLN A 129 30.86 -3.20 -10.67
C GLN A 129 29.58 -4.02 -10.92
N VAL A 130 29.74 -5.00 -11.81
CA VAL A 130 28.83 -6.10 -12.09
C VAL A 130 29.27 -7.28 -11.23
N GLU A 131 28.34 -7.88 -10.48
CA GLU A 131 28.35 -9.28 -10.01
C GLU A 131 27.03 -9.49 -9.21
N GLU A 132 26.20 -10.53 -9.35
CA GLU A 132 26.28 -11.81 -10.07
C GLU A 132 24.87 -12.21 -10.56
N GLU A 133 24.80 -12.70 -11.79
CA GLU A 133 23.73 -13.56 -12.29
C GLU A 133 24.01 -15.01 -11.92
N PRO A 134 22.97 -15.85 -11.76
CA PRO A 134 23.06 -17.23 -12.21
C PRO A 134 22.20 -17.42 -13.48
N VAL A 135 22.90 -17.49 -14.60
CA VAL A 135 22.82 -18.53 -15.64
C VAL A 135 21.41 -19.02 -16.04
N HIS A 136 21.02 -18.54 -17.23
CA HIS A 136 20.39 -19.28 -18.33
C HIS A 136 18.86 -19.52 -18.34
N LEU A 137 18.15 -18.68 -19.12
CA LEU A 137 17.63 -19.10 -20.44
C LEU A 137 17.28 -17.84 -21.23
N GLU A 138 18.07 -17.54 -22.25
CA GLU A 138 17.84 -16.46 -23.20
C GLU A 138 17.17 -17.07 -24.44
N GLY A 139 15.97 -16.60 -24.82
CA GLY A 139 15.47 -16.95 -26.15
C GLY A 139 13.99 -16.79 -26.49
N SER A 140 13.17 -16.05 -25.72
CA SER A 140 11.80 -15.77 -26.13
C SER A 140 11.51 -14.27 -26.19
N ALA A 141 10.78 -13.82 -27.22
CA ALA A 141 10.19 -12.47 -27.25
C ALA A 141 9.41 -12.16 -25.95
N MET A 142 8.92 -13.20 -25.27
CA MET A 142 8.22 -13.10 -24.00
C MET A 142 9.12 -12.76 -22.80
N ASP A 143 10.42 -13.09 -22.85
CA ASP A 143 11.38 -12.77 -21.79
C ASP A 143 11.56 -11.25 -21.66
N VAL A 144 11.42 -10.52 -22.76
CA VAL A 144 11.42 -9.05 -22.78
C VAL A 144 10.24 -8.50 -21.97
N HIS A 145 9.06 -9.11 -22.08
CA HIS A 145 7.89 -8.71 -21.31
C HIS A 145 8.07 -9.02 -19.82
N ILE A 146 8.58 -10.21 -19.48
CA ILE A 146 8.83 -10.63 -18.10
C ILE A 146 9.90 -9.74 -17.43
N LYS A 147 11.04 -9.51 -18.10
CA LYS A 147 12.12 -8.66 -17.59
C LYS A 147 11.63 -7.23 -17.35
N TRP A 148 10.86 -6.67 -18.28
CA TRP A 148 10.27 -5.36 -18.12
C TRP A 148 9.29 -5.32 -16.94
N LEU A 149 8.40 -6.32 -16.79
CA LEU A 149 7.45 -6.38 -15.67
C LEU A 149 8.19 -6.44 -14.32
N LYS A 150 9.30 -7.17 -14.22
CA LYS A 150 10.14 -7.19 -13.02
C LYS A 150 10.73 -5.81 -12.71
N GLN A 151 11.31 -5.15 -13.71
CA GLN A 151 11.89 -3.81 -13.56
C GLN A 151 10.82 -2.78 -13.20
N GLU A 152 9.67 -2.81 -13.86
CA GLU A 152 8.56 -1.89 -13.62
C GLU A 152 7.97 -2.07 -12.21
N TYR A 153 7.91 -3.30 -11.71
CA TYR A 153 7.39 -3.58 -10.38
C TYR A 153 8.21 -2.90 -9.27
N MET A 154 9.52 -2.75 -9.47
CA MET A 154 10.43 -2.06 -8.55
C MET A 154 10.29 -0.54 -8.60
N LYS A 155 9.64 0.01 -9.64
CA LYS A 155 9.41 1.45 -9.74
C LYS A 155 8.34 1.91 -8.77
N THR A 156 8.56 3.07 -8.18
CA THR A 156 7.60 3.73 -7.30
C THR A 156 6.39 4.28 -8.08
N GLN A 157 6.59 4.72 -9.31
CA GLN A 157 5.50 4.96 -10.26
C GLN A 157 5.61 4.03 -11.44
N ARG A 158 4.48 3.38 -11.70
CA ARG A 158 4.35 2.31 -12.65
C ARG A 158 3.47 2.79 -13.78
N ASN A 159 3.89 2.54 -15.00
CA ASN A 159 3.06 2.75 -16.16
C ASN A 159 1.99 1.65 -16.20
N TRP A 160 0.87 1.87 -15.50
CA TRP A 160 -0.21 0.88 -15.41
C TRP A 160 -0.79 0.48 -16.77
N LYS A 161 -0.84 1.41 -17.74
CA LYS A 161 -1.26 1.11 -19.11
C LYS A 161 -0.34 0.08 -19.76
N GLU A 162 0.97 0.23 -19.60
CA GLU A 162 1.94 -0.70 -20.17
C GLU A 162 2.04 -2.00 -19.35
N VAL A 163 1.86 -1.93 -18.03
CA VAL A 163 1.69 -3.13 -17.18
C VAL A 163 0.52 -3.95 -17.70
N ASP A 164 -0.64 -3.33 -17.92
CA ASP A 164 -1.83 -3.99 -18.44
C ASP A 164 -1.57 -4.63 -19.81
N ASN A 165 -0.92 -3.91 -20.72
CA ASN A 165 -0.55 -4.42 -22.03
C ASN A 165 0.34 -5.66 -21.92
N ARG A 166 1.43 -5.59 -21.15
CA ARG A 166 2.38 -6.70 -21.00
C ARG A 166 1.84 -7.86 -20.19
N MET A 167 0.97 -7.59 -19.21
CA MET A 167 0.23 -8.62 -18.50
C MET A 167 -0.70 -9.36 -19.48
N ASN A 168 -1.42 -8.67 -20.36
CA ASN A 168 -2.25 -9.32 -21.38
C ASN A 168 -1.42 -10.18 -22.34
N VAL A 169 -0.30 -9.67 -22.84
CA VAL A 169 0.58 -10.42 -23.75
C VAL A 169 1.11 -11.69 -23.08
N THR A 170 1.41 -11.66 -21.78
CA THR A 170 1.99 -12.78 -21.05
C THR A 170 0.97 -13.77 -20.48
N ILE A 171 -0.32 -13.65 -20.82
CA ILE A 171 -1.41 -14.47 -20.25
C ILE A 171 -1.23 -15.97 -20.51
N GLU A 172 -0.82 -16.36 -21.72
CA GLU A 172 -0.71 -17.76 -22.10
C GLU A 172 0.38 -18.48 -21.30
N ILE A 173 1.52 -17.82 -21.07
CA ILE A 173 2.59 -18.37 -20.24
C ILE A 173 2.12 -18.53 -18.80
N ARG A 174 1.44 -17.52 -18.25
CA ARG A 174 0.91 -17.61 -16.88
C ARG A 174 -0.11 -18.74 -16.74
N ARG A 175 -1.04 -18.86 -17.69
CA ARG A 175 -2.03 -19.95 -17.71
C ARG A 175 -1.34 -21.31 -17.79
N LYS A 176 -0.35 -21.46 -18.67
CA LYS A 176 0.43 -22.70 -18.78
C LYS A 176 1.11 -23.05 -17.46
N MET A 177 1.79 -22.11 -16.81
CA MET A 177 2.41 -22.34 -15.50
C MET A 177 1.39 -22.78 -14.43
N ILE A 178 0.18 -22.20 -14.43
CA ILE A 178 -0.89 -22.58 -13.52
C ILE A 178 -1.38 -24.00 -13.83
N SER A 179 -1.62 -24.32 -15.11
CA SER A 179 -2.03 -25.66 -15.55
C SER A 179 -0.97 -26.72 -15.21
N ASP A 180 0.30 -26.38 -15.35
CA ASP A 180 1.45 -27.23 -15.02
C ASP A 180 1.70 -27.32 -13.50
N LYS A 181 0.84 -26.71 -12.68
CA LYS A 181 0.93 -26.66 -11.21
C LYS A 181 2.27 -26.11 -10.71
N ALA A 182 2.83 -25.13 -11.43
CA ALA A 182 4.06 -24.47 -11.00
C ALA A 182 3.87 -23.85 -9.60
N PRO A 183 4.91 -23.88 -8.74
CA PRO A 183 4.81 -23.30 -7.41
C PRO A 183 4.46 -21.82 -7.47
N LEU A 184 3.54 -21.38 -6.60
CA LEU A 184 3.08 -19.98 -6.55
C LEU A 184 4.26 -18.99 -6.45
N LYS A 185 5.29 -19.33 -5.67
CA LYS A 185 6.50 -18.51 -5.51
C LYS A 185 7.19 -18.23 -6.85
N ASP A 186 7.21 -19.19 -7.76
CA ASP A 186 7.93 -19.11 -9.04
C ASP A 186 7.11 -18.29 -10.04
N ILE A 187 5.79 -18.49 -10.07
CA ILE A 187 4.86 -17.65 -10.83
C ILE A 187 4.98 -16.18 -10.40
N LEU A 188 4.95 -15.91 -9.09
CA LEU A 188 5.07 -14.55 -8.56
C LEU A 188 6.48 -13.97 -8.72
N ARG A 189 7.52 -14.79 -8.84
CA ARG A 189 8.88 -14.33 -9.17
C ARG A 189 8.95 -13.79 -10.59
N LEU A 190 8.26 -14.44 -11.54
CA LEU A 190 8.22 -14.01 -12.95
C LEU A 190 7.23 -12.87 -13.17
N PHE A 191 6.05 -12.94 -12.55
CA PHE A 191 4.94 -12.01 -12.74
C PHE A 191 4.58 -11.32 -11.43
N PRO A 192 5.42 -10.38 -10.95
CA PRO A 192 5.26 -9.81 -9.62
C PRO A 192 4.00 -8.96 -9.46
N PHE A 193 3.43 -8.47 -10.56
CA PHE A 193 2.19 -7.72 -10.58
C PHE A 193 0.96 -8.55 -10.17
N LEU A 194 1.02 -9.88 -10.21
CA LEU A 194 -0.04 -10.73 -9.62
C LEU A 194 -0.14 -10.58 -8.09
N ARG A 195 0.85 -9.97 -7.43
CA ARG A 195 0.73 -9.57 -6.01
C ARG A 195 -0.20 -8.36 -5.80
N CYS A 196 -0.53 -7.64 -6.87
CA CYS A 196 -1.43 -6.49 -6.82
C CYS A 196 -2.87 -6.98 -6.94
N PRO A 197 -3.79 -6.66 -6.00
CA PRO A 197 -5.18 -7.13 -6.03
C PRO A 197 -5.89 -6.85 -7.37
N TYR A 198 -5.68 -5.66 -7.94
CA TYR A 198 -6.23 -5.28 -9.24
C TYR A 198 -5.85 -6.26 -10.38
N GLN A 199 -4.56 -6.60 -10.50
CA GLN A 199 -4.07 -7.50 -11.55
C GLN A 199 -4.45 -8.94 -11.27
N LEU A 200 -4.49 -9.35 -9.99
CA LEU A 200 -4.97 -10.66 -9.59
C LEU A 200 -6.44 -10.89 -9.96
N PHE A 201 -7.31 -9.93 -9.65
CA PHE A 201 -8.73 -10.02 -10.01
C PHE A 201 -8.94 -10.00 -11.51
N ARG A 202 -8.15 -9.22 -12.24
CA ARG A 202 -8.17 -9.23 -13.70
C ARG A 202 -7.77 -10.60 -14.26
N GLU A 203 -6.70 -11.19 -13.74
CA GLU A 203 -6.26 -12.53 -14.13
C GLU A 203 -7.34 -13.57 -13.82
N PHE A 204 -7.95 -13.51 -12.64
CA PHE A 204 -9.06 -14.37 -12.24
C PHE A 204 -10.24 -14.25 -13.21
N GLN A 205 -10.64 -13.02 -13.56
CA GLN A 205 -11.72 -12.76 -14.49
C GLN A 205 -11.42 -13.33 -15.88
N LEU A 206 -10.18 -13.22 -16.36
CA LEU A 206 -9.78 -13.79 -17.65
C LEU A 206 -9.73 -15.33 -17.64
N LEU A 207 -9.44 -15.94 -16.49
CA LEU A 207 -9.40 -17.40 -16.35
C LEU A 207 -10.79 -18.02 -16.15
N THR A 208 -11.65 -17.36 -15.37
CA THR A 208 -12.96 -17.91 -14.96
C THR A 208 -14.13 -17.32 -15.74
N HIS A 209 -13.89 -16.27 -16.54
CA HIS A 209 -14.92 -15.45 -17.18
C HIS A 209 -15.91 -14.82 -16.18
N MET A 210 -15.53 -14.74 -14.90
CA MET A 210 -16.37 -14.17 -13.85
C MET A 210 -15.79 -12.83 -13.38
N ASP A 211 -16.59 -11.78 -13.50
CA ASP A 211 -16.28 -10.50 -12.89
C ASP A 211 -16.62 -10.56 -11.39
N ILE A 212 -15.59 -10.58 -10.53
CA ILE A 212 -15.76 -10.69 -9.08
C ILE A 212 -16.56 -9.52 -8.53
N TYR A 213 -16.35 -8.29 -9.03
CA TYR A 213 -17.05 -7.13 -8.51
C TYR A 213 -18.54 -7.22 -8.84
N LYS A 214 -18.85 -7.48 -10.11
CA LYS A 214 -20.25 -7.65 -10.53
C LYS A 214 -20.91 -8.79 -9.76
N LYS A 215 -20.22 -9.93 -9.63
CA LYS A 215 -20.76 -11.09 -8.92
C LYS A 215 -20.98 -10.81 -7.44
N THR A 216 -20.06 -10.08 -6.80
CA THR A 216 -20.18 -9.69 -5.40
C THR A 216 -21.37 -8.77 -5.19
N VAL A 217 -21.56 -7.78 -6.08
CA VAL A 217 -22.72 -6.88 -6.05
C VAL A 217 -24.01 -7.68 -6.22
N GLU A 218 -24.10 -8.55 -7.24
CA GLU A 218 -25.27 -9.42 -7.45
C GLU A 218 -25.59 -10.27 -6.21
N ILE A 219 -24.58 -10.89 -5.59
CA ILE A 219 -24.76 -11.68 -4.36
C ILE A 219 -25.25 -10.78 -3.21
N LEU A 220 -24.64 -9.60 -3.04
CA LEU A 220 -25.05 -8.69 -1.98
C LEU A 220 -26.48 -8.19 -2.19
N GLU A 221 -26.89 -7.87 -3.41
CA GLU A 221 -28.27 -7.48 -3.73
C GLU A 221 -29.23 -8.62 -3.38
N ILE A 222 -28.97 -9.84 -3.83
CA ILE A 222 -29.82 -11.02 -3.59
C ILE A 222 -29.97 -11.34 -2.10
N TYR A 223 -28.88 -11.23 -1.33
CA TYR A 223 -28.86 -11.67 0.07
C TYR A 223 -28.92 -10.53 1.08
N SER A 224 -29.00 -9.27 0.64
CA SER A 224 -28.97 -8.08 1.51
C SER A 224 -30.00 -8.14 2.64
N GLU A 225 -31.27 -8.36 2.31
CA GLU A 225 -32.35 -8.44 3.31
C GLU A 225 -32.15 -9.59 4.31
N ASN A 226 -31.69 -10.74 3.82
CA ASN A 226 -31.38 -11.90 4.65
C ASN A 226 -30.21 -11.58 5.60
N ILE A 227 -29.15 -10.94 5.11
CA ILE A 227 -28.00 -10.53 5.92
C ILE A 227 -28.40 -9.51 6.98
N LEU A 228 -29.22 -8.52 6.63
CA LEU A 228 -29.64 -7.46 7.56
C LEU A 228 -30.62 -7.98 8.63
N SER A 229 -31.36 -9.04 8.35
CA SER A 229 -32.29 -9.68 9.29
C SER A 229 -31.63 -10.69 10.24
N LEU A 230 -30.36 -11.06 10.01
CA LEU A 230 -29.61 -11.95 10.90
C LEU A 230 -29.43 -11.33 12.30
N TYR A 231 -29.80 -12.10 13.33
CA TYR A 231 -29.79 -11.69 14.74
C TYR A 231 -28.41 -11.17 15.20
N VAL A 232 -27.32 -11.76 14.69
CA VAL A 232 -25.93 -11.41 15.02
C VAL A 232 -25.58 -9.98 14.60
N VAL A 233 -26.22 -9.47 13.55
CA VAL A 233 -25.90 -8.18 12.95
C VAL A 233 -26.94 -7.11 13.31
N ARG A 234 -28.09 -7.51 13.87
CA ARG A 234 -29.30 -6.66 14.05
C ARG A 234 -29.06 -5.40 14.89
N ASN A 235 -28.20 -5.48 15.91
CA ASN A 235 -27.91 -4.36 16.81
C ASN A 235 -26.59 -3.64 16.46
N ASN A 236 -25.97 -3.97 15.32
CA ASN A 236 -24.78 -3.27 14.87
C ASN A 236 -25.18 -1.87 14.37
N PRO A 237 -24.54 -0.77 14.84
CA PRO A 237 -24.85 0.59 14.39
C PRO A 237 -24.81 0.76 12.87
N ILE A 238 -23.93 0.03 12.19
CA ILE A 238 -23.80 0.02 10.74
C ILE A 238 -25.04 -0.62 10.09
N ASN A 239 -25.56 -1.72 10.65
CA ASN A 239 -26.74 -2.39 10.14
C ASN A 239 -28.00 -1.53 10.35
N ILE A 240 -28.14 -0.90 11.52
CA ILE A 240 -29.25 0.04 11.79
C ILE A 240 -29.27 1.15 10.74
N MET A 241 -28.11 1.78 10.49
CA MET A 241 -27.98 2.83 9.48
C MET A 241 -28.28 2.30 8.06
N LEU A 242 -27.85 1.09 7.72
CA LEU A 242 -28.15 0.48 6.42
C LEU A 242 -29.65 0.19 6.24
N GLN A 243 -30.32 -0.33 7.26
CA GLN A 243 -31.77 -0.57 7.25
C GLN A 243 -32.57 0.73 7.11
N GLU A 244 -32.16 1.79 7.79
CA GLU A 244 -32.78 3.11 7.65
C GLU A 244 -32.61 3.70 6.25
N ASN A 245 -31.44 3.51 5.62
CA ASN A 245 -31.24 3.92 4.22
C ASN A 245 -32.07 3.08 3.25
N LEU A 246 -32.19 1.77 3.47
CA LEU A 246 -33.03 0.89 2.63
C LEU A 246 -34.50 1.34 2.66
N LYS A 247 -35.05 1.62 3.85
CA LYS A 247 -36.43 2.11 3.99
C LYS A 247 -36.67 3.41 3.23
N ARG A 248 -35.75 4.37 3.35
CA ARG A 248 -35.83 5.65 2.62
C ARG A 248 -35.87 5.47 1.10
N HIS A 249 -35.05 4.57 0.55
CA HIS A 249 -35.07 4.30 -0.89
C HIS A 249 -36.33 3.54 -1.34
N THR A 250 -36.85 2.64 -0.51
CA THR A 250 -38.09 1.90 -0.84
C THR A 250 -39.31 2.83 -0.86
N GLU A 251 -39.35 3.85 0.02
CA GLU A 251 -40.41 4.86 0.07
C GLU A 251 -40.32 5.85 -1.11
N GLU A 252 -39.11 6.21 -1.56
CA GLU A 252 -38.89 7.09 -2.72
C GLU A 252 -39.27 6.44 -4.06
N ASP A 253 -39.07 5.13 -4.21
CA ASP A 253 -39.42 4.39 -5.43
C ASP A 253 -40.94 4.10 -5.56
N ILE A 254 -41.70 4.16 -4.46
CA ILE A 254 -43.18 4.04 -4.46
C ILE A 254 -43.85 5.37 -4.85
N LEU A 255 -43.13 6.49 -4.75
CA LEU A 255 -43.62 7.84 -5.05
C LEU A 255 -43.27 8.36 -6.45
N LYS A 256 -42.68 7.52 -7.31
CA LYS A 256 -42.44 7.76 -8.74
C LYS A 256 -43.30 6.85 -9.61
#